data_AF-A0A533YQU5-F1
#
_entry.id   AF-A0A533YQU5-F1
#
_cell.length_a   1.000
_cell.length_b   1.000
_cell.length_c   1.000
_cell.angle_alpha   90.00
_cell.angle_beta   90.00
_cell.angle_gamma   90.00
#
_symmetry.space_group_name_H-M   'P 1'
#
loop_
_entity.id
_entity.type
_entity.pdbx_description
1 polymer ?
#
loop_
_entity_poly.entity_id
_entity_poly.type
_entity_poly.pdbx_seq_one_letter_code
_entity_poly.pdbx_strand_id
1 'polypeptide(L)'
;MDHAPQSVSQPSLNRLAFSATTHCLTGCSIGEVLGMVIGTALGWGNWPTVALSVMLAFTFGYLMTLLPLVQTGMELGAALTLAFASDTLSITVMEIVDSVVMVVIPGAMDAGLTDPLFWVSLIVSLVLAGIAAFPANRWLIAKGRGHALVHAHHGHRVPHQ
;
A
#
# COMPACT_ATOMS: atom_id res chain seq x y z
N MET A 1 -38.13 26.76 0.73
CA MET A 1 -37.06 26.02 1.42
C MET A 1 -36.07 25.63 0.36
N ASP A 2 -35.03 26.45 0.20
CA ASP A 2 -34.02 26.30 -0.85
C ASP A 2 -33.05 25.18 -0.47
N HIS A 3 -32.96 24.14 -1.30
CA HIS A 3 -31.95 23.11 -1.16
C HIS A 3 -30.75 23.49 -2.02
N ALA A 4 -29.77 24.16 -1.40
CA ALA A 4 -28.47 24.38 -2.00
C ALA A 4 -27.82 23.01 -2.32
N PRO A 5 -27.31 22.79 -3.54
CA PRO A 5 -26.57 21.58 -3.85
C PRO A 5 -25.29 21.57 -3.02
N GLN A 6 -25.20 20.65 -2.07
CA GLN A 6 -23.96 20.41 -1.35
C GLN A 6 -22.89 20.00 -2.36
N SER A 7 -21.91 20.88 -2.56
CA SER A 7 -20.70 20.57 -3.32
C SER A 7 -19.96 19.46 -2.58
N VAL A 8 -20.20 18.21 -2.98
CA VAL A 8 -19.42 17.06 -2.54
C VAL A 8 -17.97 17.37 -2.91
N SER A 9 -17.18 17.76 -1.93
CA SER A 9 -15.77 18.07 -2.10
C SER A 9 -15.08 16.76 -2.49
N GLN A 10 -14.91 16.55 -3.79
CA GLN A 10 -14.13 15.45 -4.35
C GLN A 10 -12.79 15.43 -3.59
N PRO A 11 -12.47 14.35 -2.85
CA PRO A 11 -11.26 14.33 -2.05
C PRO A 11 -10.06 14.63 -2.96
N SER A 12 -9.20 15.55 -2.53
CA SER A 12 -8.04 15.91 -3.33
C SER A 12 -7.20 14.67 -3.61
N LEU A 13 -6.58 14.61 -4.79
CA LEU A 13 -5.79 13.45 -5.23
C LEU A 13 -4.71 13.07 -4.20
N ASN A 14 -4.17 14.07 -3.50
CA ASN A 14 -3.22 13.89 -2.40
C ASN A 14 -3.84 13.20 -1.19
N ARG A 15 -5.11 13.47 -0.88
CA ARG A 15 -5.83 12.84 0.24
C ARG A 15 -6.12 11.37 -0.04
N LEU A 16 -6.52 11.03 -1.27
CA LEU A 16 -6.64 9.64 -1.70
C LEU A 16 -5.29 8.92 -1.68
N ALA A 17 -4.25 9.54 -2.24
CA ALA A 17 -2.91 8.95 -2.26
C ALA A 17 -2.35 8.74 -0.86
N PHE A 18 -2.55 9.71 0.03
CA PHE A 18 -2.16 9.59 1.43
C PHE A 18 -2.92 8.44 2.11
N SER A 19 -4.26 8.40 1.98
CA SER A 19 -5.10 7.35 2.56
C SER A 19 -4.70 5.96 2.06
N ALA A 20 -4.53 5.79 0.74
CA ALA A 20 -4.11 4.53 0.14
C ALA A 20 -2.72 4.10 0.65
N THR A 21 -1.76 5.03 0.70
CA THR A 21 -0.41 4.76 1.23
C THR A 21 -0.47 4.36 2.69
N THR A 22 -1.25 5.05 3.53
CA THR A 22 -1.38 4.71 4.96
C THR A 22 -2.03 3.34 5.17
N HIS A 23 -3.05 3.00 4.38
CA HIS A 23 -3.71 1.69 4.48
C HIS A 23 -2.81 0.55 3.99
N CYS A 24 -2.10 0.76 2.88
CA CYS A 24 -1.11 -0.17 2.36
C CYS A 24 0.00 -0.41 3.40
N LEU A 25 0.61 0.66 3.91
CA LEU A 25 1.67 0.58 4.92
C LEU A 25 1.20 -0.18 6.16
N THR A 26 -0.02 0.13 6.64
CA THR A 26 -0.61 -0.57 7.80
C THR A 26 -0.78 -2.07 7.51
N GLY A 27 -1.32 -2.41 6.35
CA GLY A 27 -1.50 -3.81 5.93
C GLY A 27 -0.17 -4.56 5.79
N CYS A 28 0.83 -3.94 5.17
CA CYS A 28 2.16 -4.52 5.02
C CYS A 28 2.81 -4.77 6.39
N SER A 29 2.82 -3.78 7.29
CA SER A 29 3.38 -3.93 8.63
C SER A 29 2.70 -5.03 9.43
N ILE A 30 1.38 -5.17 9.32
CA ILE A 30 0.63 -6.24 9.99
C ILE A 30 1.08 -7.62 9.44
N GLY A 31 1.16 -7.76 8.12
CA GLY A 31 1.56 -9.00 7.49
C GLY A 31 3.01 -9.39 7.80
N GLU A 32 3.93 -8.44 7.80
CA GLU A 32 5.33 -8.64 8.17
C GLU A 32 5.47 -9.15 9.60
N VAL A 33 4.86 -8.45 10.57
CA VAL A 33 4.93 -8.84 11.99
C VAL A 33 4.29 -10.21 12.21
N LEU A 34 3.13 -10.48 11.58
CA LEU A 34 2.49 -11.79 11.68
C LEU A 34 3.37 -12.90 11.10
N GLY A 35 3.99 -12.70 9.94
CA GLY A 35 4.87 -13.69 9.33
C GLY A 35 6.10 -13.96 10.19
N MET A 36 6.70 -12.92 10.78
CA MET A 36 7.84 -13.05 11.67
C MET A 36 7.47 -13.78 12.97
N VAL A 37 6.32 -13.48 13.56
CA VAL A 37 5.81 -14.18 14.75
C VAL A 37 5.53 -15.66 14.44
N ILE A 38 4.87 -15.96 13.32
CA ILE A 38 4.57 -17.34 12.92
C ILE A 38 5.86 -18.12 12.62
N GLY A 39 6.75 -17.57 11.81
CA GLY A 39 8.02 -18.21 11.45
C GLY A 39 8.88 -18.47 12.68
N THR A 40 8.96 -17.51 13.59
CA THR A 40 9.71 -17.67 14.86
C THR A 40 9.07 -18.69 15.78
N ALA A 41 7.74 -18.69 15.93
CA ALA A 41 7.03 -19.66 16.76
C ALA A 41 7.19 -21.10 16.23
N LEU A 42 7.31 -21.27 14.92
CA LEU A 42 7.55 -22.55 14.26
C LEU A 42 9.05 -22.93 14.18
N GLY A 43 9.95 -22.07 14.67
CA GLY A 43 11.40 -22.30 14.64
C GLY A 43 12.00 -22.30 13.23
N TRP A 44 11.39 -21.57 12.30
CA TRP A 44 11.87 -21.46 10.92
C TRP A 44 13.14 -20.60 10.84
N GLY A 45 14.01 -20.92 9.89
CA GLY A 45 15.16 -20.06 9.58
C GLY A 45 14.72 -18.73 8.95
N ASN A 46 15.68 -17.81 8.77
CA ASN A 46 15.40 -16.46 8.27
C ASN A 46 14.66 -16.45 6.93
N TRP A 47 15.15 -17.21 5.93
CA TRP A 47 14.57 -17.23 4.58
C TRP A 47 13.09 -17.63 4.52
N PRO A 48 12.67 -18.78 5.09
CA PRO A 48 11.24 -19.14 5.09
C PRO A 48 10.37 -18.16 5.90
N THR A 49 10.90 -17.58 6.98
CA THR A 49 10.19 -16.56 7.78
C THR A 49 9.98 -15.27 7.00
N VAL A 50 11.01 -14.79 6.29
CA VAL A 50 10.94 -13.61 5.42
C VAL A 50 9.95 -13.85 4.29
N ALA A 51 10.03 -15.00 3.60
CA ALA A 51 9.11 -15.31 2.52
C ALA A 51 7.63 -15.31 2.97
N LEU A 52 7.34 -15.86 4.15
CA LEU A 52 6.00 -15.83 4.74
C LEU A 52 5.57 -14.40 5.08
N SER A 53 6.46 -13.61 5.67
CA SER A 53 6.23 -12.21 6.04
C SER A 53 5.85 -11.38 4.81
N VAL A 54 6.59 -11.51 3.72
CA VAL A 54 6.30 -10.83 2.45
C VAL A 54 4.96 -11.26 1.86
N MET A 55 4.66 -12.57 1.86
CA MET A 55 3.36 -13.07 1.38
C MET A 55 2.18 -12.51 2.17
N LEU A 56 2.29 -12.48 3.50
CA LEU A 56 1.25 -11.94 4.36
C LEU A 56 1.14 -10.42 4.20
N ALA A 57 2.26 -9.70 4.10
CA ALA A 57 2.30 -8.27 3.86
C ALA A 57 1.56 -7.91 2.56
N PHE A 58 1.80 -8.65 1.48
CA PHE A 58 1.08 -8.51 0.22
C PHE A 58 -0.42 -8.73 0.39
N THR A 59 -0.79 -9.81 1.09
CA THR A 59 -2.20 -10.17 1.26
C THR A 59 -2.96 -9.12 2.06
N PHE A 60 -2.40 -8.66 3.18
CA PHE A 60 -3.03 -7.65 4.04
C PHE A 60 -3.00 -6.25 3.43
N GLY A 61 -1.89 -5.86 2.80
CA GLY A 61 -1.77 -4.61 2.06
C GLY A 61 -2.83 -4.50 0.97
N TYR A 62 -2.97 -5.56 0.15
CA TYR A 62 -3.99 -5.63 -0.89
C TYR A 62 -5.42 -5.54 -0.36
N LEU A 63 -5.74 -6.30 0.70
CA LEU A 63 -7.07 -6.25 1.30
C LEU A 63 -7.41 -4.84 1.81
N MET A 64 -6.47 -4.20 2.51
CA MET A 64 -6.68 -2.87 3.10
C MET A 64 -6.67 -1.74 2.06
N THR A 65 -5.95 -1.88 0.94
CA THR A 65 -5.97 -0.89 -0.15
C THR A 65 -7.25 -1.01 -0.98
N LEU A 66 -7.70 -2.24 -1.27
CA LEU A 66 -8.86 -2.49 -2.11
C LEU A 66 -10.20 -2.08 -1.45
N LEU A 67 -10.36 -2.35 -0.16
CA LEU A 67 -11.57 -2.02 0.61
C LEU A 67 -12.02 -0.55 0.46
N PRO A 68 -11.18 0.46 0.76
CA PRO A 68 -11.57 1.87 0.62
C PRO A 68 -11.76 2.28 -0.85
N LEU A 69 -11.00 1.70 -1.81
CA LEU A 69 -11.16 2.01 -3.24
C LEU A 69 -12.55 1.60 -3.73
N VAL A 70 -13.02 0.41 -3.38
CA VAL A 70 -14.37 -0.06 -3.73
C VAL A 70 -15.45 0.79 -3.05
N GLN A 71 -15.23 1.22 -1.79
CA GLN A 71 -16.15 2.11 -1.07
C GLN A 71 -16.28 3.50 -1.71
N THR A 72 -15.26 3.97 -2.44
CA THR A 72 -15.35 5.25 -3.19
C THR A 72 -16.16 5.16 -4.49
N GLY A 73 -16.71 3.98 -4.82
CA GLY A 73 -17.50 3.77 -6.03
C GLY A 73 -16.65 3.60 -7.30
N MET A 74 -15.35 3.32 -7.15
CA MET A 74 -14.49 2.97 -8.28
C MET A 74 -14.92 1.63 -8.87
N GLU A 75 -14.87 1.52 -10.20
CA GLU A 75 -15.11 0.24 -10.87
C GLU A 75 -14.16 -0.83 -10.33
N LEU A 76 -14.69 -2.02 -10.02
CA LEU A 76 -13.94 -3.09 -9.38
C LEU A 76 -12.66 -3.44 -10.16
N GLY A 77 -12.71 -3.52 -11.49
CA GLY A 77 -11.53 -3.82 -12.32
C GLY A 77 -10.42 -2.76 -12.21
N ALA A 78 -10.79 -1.48 -12.22
CA ALA A 78 -9.87 -0.37 -12.03
C ALA A 78 -9.30 -0.33 -10.59
N ALA A 79 -10.13 -0.58 -9.59
CA ALA A 79 -9.73 -0.65 -8.19
C ALA A 79 -8.75 -1.79 -7.92
N LEU A 80 -9.00 -2.98 -8.47
CA LEU A 80 -8.13 -4.16 -8.38
C LEU A 80 -6.76 -3.88 -9.02
N THR A 81 -6.76 -3.31 -10.23
CA THR A 81 -5.51 -2.99 -10.96
C THR A 81 -4.69 -1.94 -10.22
N LEU A 82 -5.36 -0.91 -9.69
CA LEU A 82 -4.71 0.17 -8.96
C LEU A 82 -4.16 -0.30 -7.62
N ALA A 83 -4.94 -1.09 -6.86
CA ALA A 83 -4.49 -1.71 -5.62
C ALA A 83 -3.28 -2.60 -5.88
N PHE A 84 -3.39 -3.57 -6.79
CA PHE A 84 -2.31 -4.49 -7.12
C PHE A 84 -1.02 -3.75 -7.54
N ALA A 85 -1.13 -2.71 -8.38
CA ALA A 85 0.03 -1.93 -8.79
C ALA A 85 0.63 -1.10 -7.64
N SER A 86 -0.21 -0.51 -6.79
CA SER A 86 0.20 0.25 -5.60
C SER A 86 0.89 -0.65 -4.57
N ASP A 87 0.34 -1.83 -4.31
CA ASP A 87 0.85 -2.76 -3.30
C ASP A 87 2.12 -3.45 -3.78
N THR A 88 2.19 -3.85 -5.06
CA THR A 88 3.42 -4.38 -5.66
C THR A 88 4.55 -3.34 -5.60
N LEU A 89 4.23 -2.09 -5.92
CA LEU A 89 5.21 -1.00 -5.87
C LEU A 89 5.64 -0.71 -4.42
N SER A 90 4.71 -0.67 -3.48
CA SER A 90 5.00 -0.42 -2.06
C SER A 90 5.84 -1.54 -1.46
N ILE A 91 5.55 -2.80 -1.75
CA ILE A 91 6.33 -3.96 -1.28
C ILE A 91 7.71 -3.99 -1.90
N THR A 92 7.83 -3.67 -3.20
CA THR A 92 9.14 -3.58 -3.86
C THR A 92 9.99 -2.49 -3.19
N VAL A 93 9.40 -1.34 -2.88
CA VAL A 93 10.10 -0.25 -2.17
C VAL A 93 10.47 -0.67 -0.75
N MET A 94 9.56 -1.31 -0.02
CA MET A 94 9.81 -1.82 1.34
C MET A 94 10.95 -2.83 1.35
N GLU A 95 10.92 -3.85 0.49
CA GLU A 95 11.99 -4.86 0.39
C GLU A 95 13.35 -4.24 0.04
N ILE A 96 13.38 -3.25 -0.85
CA ILE A 96 14.63 -2.55 -1.19
C ILE A 96 15.14 -1.77 0.03
N VAL A 97 14.26 -1.04 0.71
CA VAL A 97 14.63 -0.26 1.90
C VAL A 97 15.08 -1.19 3.03
N ASP A 98 14.36 -2.29 3.30
CA ASP A 98 14.74 -3.29 4.29
C ASP A 98 16.08 -3.96 3.97
N SER A 99 16.32 -4.30 2.72
CA SER A 99 17.60 -4.84 2.27
C SER A 99 18.74 -3.86 2.50
N VAL A 100 18.53 -2.57 2.21
CA VAL A 100 19.52 -1.52 2.46
C VAL A 100 19.73 -1.32 3.96
N VAL A 101 18.66 -1.29 4.75
CA VAL A 101 18.72 -1.13 6.21
C VAL A 101 19.48 -2.29 6.85
N MET A 102 19.25 -3.54 6.44
CA MET A 102 20.01 -4.70 6.92
C MET A 102 21.50 -4.60 6.62
N VAL A 103 21.88 -4.05 5.46
CA VAL A 103 23.30 -3.87 5.09
C VAL A 103 23.94 -2.72 5.89
N VAL A 104 23.17 -1.67 6.19
CA VAL A 104 23.67 -0.47 6.87
C VAL A 104 23.70 -0.63 8.40
N ILE A 105 22.80 -1.41 8.99
CA ILE A 105 22.71 -1.62 10.43
C ILE A 105 23.42 -2.93 10.82
N PRO A 106 24.69 -2.88 11.29
CA PRO A 106 25.37 -4.07 11.78
C PRO A 106 24.64 -4.67 12.98
N GLY A 107 24.41 -5.98 12.95
CA GLY A 107 23.69 -6.72 13.99
C GLY A 107 22.16 -6.79 13.81
N ALA A 108 21.60 -6.14 12.78
CA ALA A 108 20.15 -6.20 12.51
C ALA A 108 19.66 -7.61 12.10
N MET A 109 20.50 -8.39 11.42
CA MET A 109 20.17 -9.77 11.05
C MET A 109 20.24 -10.76 12.22
N ASP A 110 20.94 -10.40 13.29
CA ASP A 110 21.12 -11.23 14.49
C ASP A 110 20.13 -10.83 15.61
N ALA A 111 19.44 -9.71 15.46
CA ALA A 111 18.46 -9.21 16.43
C ALA A 111 17.14 -10.00 16.32
N GLY A 112 16.72 -10.61 17.43
CA GLY A 112 15.46 -11.32 17.52
C GLY A 112 14.27 -10.38 17.79
N LEU A 113 13.05 -10.92 17.72
CA LEU A 113 11.81 -10.19 18.04
C LEU A 113 11.78 -9.58 19.46
N THR A 114 12.61 -10.08 20.37
CA THR A 114 12.74 -9.55 21.74
C THR A 114 13.69 -8.36 21.85
N ASP A 115 14.47 -8.09 20.81
CA ASP A 115 15.50 -7.05 20.85
C ASP A 115 14.91 -5.68 20.46
N PRO A 116 15.17 -4.62 21.24
CA PRO A 116 14.73 -3.27 20.89
C PRO A 116 15.29 -2.80 19.53
N LEU A 117 16.46 -3.30 19.15
CA LEU A 117 17.13 -2.98 17.88
C LEU A 117 16.33 -3.45 16.67
N PHE A 118 15.64 -4.59 16.78
CA PHE A 118 14.74 -5.09 15.75
C PHE A 118 13.57 -4.12 15.52
N TRP A 119 12.88 -3.72 16.61
CA TRP A 119 11.73 -2.82 16.53
C TRP A 119 12.08 -1.43 16.04
N VAL A 120 13.22 -0.88 16.48
CA VAL A 120 13.71 0.42 16.00
C VAL A 120 14.04 0.35 14.51
N SER A 121 14.73 -0.70 14.06
CA SER A 121 15.08 -0.88 12.65
C SER A 121 13.83 -1.02 11.77
N LEU A 122 12.84 -1.79 12.22
CA LEU A 122 11.56 -1.95 11.54
C LEU A 122 10.81 -0.61 11.40
N ILE A 123 10.70 0.17 12.48
CA ILE A 123 10.03 1.48 12.44
C ILE A 123 10.75 2.44 11.49
N VAL A 124 12.09 2.49 11.54
CA VAL A 124 12.89 3.35 10.66
C VAL A 124 12.68 2.95 9.20
N SER A 125 12.71 1.65 8.90
CA SER A 125 12.48 1.13 7.56
C SER A 125 11.09 1.50 7.03
N LEU A 126 10.04 1.28 7.84
CA LEU A 126 8.66 1.61 7.48
C LEU A 126 8.47 3.10 7.20
N VAL A 127 9.11 3.98 7.97
CA VAL A 127 9.05 5.43 7.73
C VAL A 127 9.72 5.79 6.40
N LEU A 128 10.91 5.26 6.15
CA LEU A 128 11.64 5.49 4.89
C LEU A 128 10.88 4.95 3.69
N ALA A 129 10.33 3.74 3.79
CA ALA A 129 9.52 3.13 2.76
C ALA A 129 8.22 3.92 2.51
N GLY A 130 7.55 4.40 3.55
CA GLY A 130 6.36 5.25 3.43
C GLY A 130 6.63 6.57 2.71
N ILE A 131 7.76 7.21 3.00
CA ILE A 131 8.20 8.44 2.31
C ILE A 131 8.45 8.16 0.82
N ALA A 132 9.07 7.03 0.50
CA ALA A 132 9.37 6.63 -0.88
C ALA A 132 8.12 6.14 -1.66
N ALA A 133 7.18 5.47 -1.00
CA ALA A 133 5.98 4.93 -1.61
C ALA A 133 4.91 6.01 -1.90
N PHE A 134 4.84 7.06 -1.09
CA PHE A 134 3.86 8.15 -1.27
C PHE A 134 3.84 8.80 -2.68
N PRO A 135 4.98 9.26 -3.25
CA PRO A 135 4.98 9.85 -4.60
C PRO A 135 4.59 8.82 -5.67
N ALA A 136 4.98 7.57 -5.48
CA ALA A 136 4.68 6.44 -6.35
C ALA A 136 3.16 6.16 -6.42
N ASN A 137 2.51 6.06 -5.26
CA ASN A 137 1.07 5.84 -5.13
C ASN A 137 0.26 7.02 -5.68
N ARG A 138 0.74 8.25 -5.46
CA ARG A 138 0.13 9.46 -6.03
C ARG A 138 0.14 9.44 -7.56
N TRP A 139 1.25 9.02 -8.18
CA TRP A 139 1.37 8.93 -9.63
C TRP A 139 0.42 7.88 -10.23
N LEU A 140 0.32 6.71 -9.58
CA LEU A 140 -0.60 5.63 -9.96
C LEU A 140 -2.07 6.08 -9.93
N ILE A 141 -2.49 6.76 -8.86
CA ILE A 141 -3.86 7.29 -8.73
C ILE A 141 -4.14 8.37 -9.78
N ALA A 142 -3.17 9.25 -10.06
CA ALA A 142 -3.31 10.25 -11.11
C ALA A 142 -3.50 9.62 -12.50
N LYS A 143 -2.76 8.55 -12.80
CA LYS A 143 -2.90 7.80 -14.05
C LYS A 143 -4.24 7.06 -14.13
N GLY A 144 -4.67 6.40 -13.05
CA GLY A 144 -5.96 5.69 -12.97
C GLY A 144 -7.17 6.61 -13.19
N ARG A 145 -7.15 7.83 -12.62
CA ARG A 145 -8.19 8.83 -12.91
C ARG A 145 -8.14 9.35 -14.34
N GLY A 146 -6.95 9.44 -14.94
CA GLY A 146 -6.80 9.79 -16.35
C GLY A 146 -7.56 8.84 -17.27
N HIS A 147 -7.46 7.53 -17.03
CA HIS A 147 -8.20 6.52 -17.79
C HIS A 147 -9.72 6.61 -17.54
N ALA A 148 -10.16 6.77 -16.29
CA ALA A 148 -11.59 6.91 -15.98
C ALA A 148 -12.22 8.18 -16.57
N LEU A 149 -11.51 9.32 -16.56
CA LEU A 149 -11.96 10.58 -17.16
C LEU A 149 -12.01 10.51 -18.69
N VAL A 150 -11.06 9.81 -19.32
CA VAL A 150 -11.03 9.59 -20.77
C VAL A 150 -12.19 8.69 -21.22
N HIS A 151 -12.53 7.63 -20.47
CA HIS A 151 -13.71 6.82 -20.76
C HIS A 151 -15.03 7.59 -20.61
N ALA A 152 -15.12 8.51 -19.64
CA ALA A 152 -16.29 9.39 -19.50
C ALA A 152 -16.51 10.32 -20.71
N HIS A 153 -15.44 10.74 -21.42
CA HIS A 153 -15.56 11.60 -22.60
C HIS A 153 -15.98 10.85 -23.87
N HIS A 154 -15.91 9.52 -23.89
CA HIS A 154 -16.40 8.70 -25.01
C HIS A 154 -17.84 8.19 -24.83
N GLY A 155 -18.48 8.44 -23.67
CA GLY A 155 -19.86 8.03 -23.37
C GLY A 155 -20.97 8.97 -23.87
N HIS A 156 -20.64 10.16 -24.38
CA HIS A 156 -21.62 11.13 -24.88
C HIS A 156 -21.44 11.45 -26.37
N ARG A 157 -21.73 10.47 -27.22
CA ARG A 157 -22.22 10.73 -28.58
C ARG A 157 -23.54 10.00 -28.81
N VAL A 158 -24.62 10.63 -28.36
CA VAL A 158 -25.91 10.56 -29.04
C VAL A 158 -26.28 11.99 -29.42
N PRO A 159 -26.37 12.27 -30.73
CA PRO A 159 -27.56 12.88 -31.29
C PRO A 159 -28.06 12.00 -32.46
N HIS A 160 -29.28 11.49 -32.39
CA HIS A 160 -30.51 12.11 -32.90
C HIS A 160 -30.55 12.30 -34.43
N GLN A 161 -31.43 11.49 -35.03
CA GLN A 161 -32.08 11.55 -36.36
C GLN A 161 -31.25 11.16 -37.58
#